data_AF-A0A438ERW4-F1
#
_entry.id   AF-A0A438ERW4-F1
#
_cell.length_a   1.000
_cell.length_b   1.000
_cell.length_c   1.000
_cell.angle_alpha   90.00
_cell.angle_beta   90.00
_cell.angle_gamma   90.00
#
_symmetry.space_group_name_H-M   'P 1'
#
loop_
_entity.id
_entity.type
_entity.pdbx_description
1 polymer ?
#
loop_
_entity_poly.entity_id
_entity_poly.type
_entity_poly.pdbx_seq_one_letter_code
_entity_poly.pdbx_strand_id
1 'polypeptide(L)'
;MLEVHGEADVSMVSLSEFLLMFDDPDWGFGIMSSLVKLETGDRTRHGRYACSVCRYPIIGSRFKEMKSHFSLCNQCYSEGKVPSTFKQEEYRFKEYGSESEAMKDKCLCFNLQSKSSSYNDP
;
A
#
# COMPACT_ATOMS: atom_id res chain seq x y z
N MET A 1 19.96 16.91 5.18
CA MET A 1 18.68 16.56 4.54
C MET A 1 18.13 17.85 3.96
N LEU A 2 18.13 18.01 2.64
CA LEU A 2 17.58 19.21 1.99
C LEU A 2 16.06 18.99 1.89
N GLU A 3 15.31 19.64 2.76
CA GLU A 3 13.86 19.71 2.65
C GLU A 3 13.53 20.68 1.51
N VAL A 4 13.15 20.12 0.36
CA VAL A 4 12.63 20.90 -0.76
C VAL A 4 11.19 21.29 -0.40
N HIS A 5 11.00 22.52 0.04
CA HIS A 5 9.68 23.14 0.07
C HIS A 5 9.22 23.31 -1.39
N GLY A 6 8.15 22.64 -1.78
CA GLY A 6 7.53 22.83 -3.08
C GLY A 6 6.93 24.23 -3.16
N GLU A 7 7.57 25.14 -3.90
CA GLU A 7 6.92 26.37 -4.33
C GLU A 7 5.70 25.98 -5.19
N ALA A 8 4.58 26.69 -5.00
CA ALA A 8 3.37 26.42 -5.77
C ALA A 8 3.66 26.65 -7.25
N ASP A 9 3.63 25.57 -8.04
CA ASP A 9 3.85 25.63 -9.48
C ASP A 9 2.76 26.46 -10.15
N VAL A 10 3.14 27.63 -10.66
CA VAL A 10 2.25 28.56 -11.39
C VAL A 10 2.19 28.21 -12.89
N SER A 11 2.97 27.21 -13.32
CA SER A 11 3.03 26.76 -14.70
C SER A 11 1.82 25.89 -15.03
N MET A 12 0.78 26.50 -15.61
CA MET A 12 -0.36 25.74 -16.16
C MET A 12 0.03 25.13 -17.50
N VAL A 13 0.75 24.01 -17.48
CA VAL A 13 1.04 23.22 -18.68
C VAL A 13 -0.19 22.37 -19.02
N SER A 14 -0.66 22.41 -20.26
CA SER A 14 -1.75 21.53 -20.70
C SER A 14 -1.27 20.07 -20.79
N LEU A 15 -2.20 19.11 -20.71
CA LEU A 15 -1.85 17.68 -20.86
C LEU A 15 -1.11 17.40 -22.18
N SER A 16 -1.49 18.07 -23.26
CA SER A 16 -0.86 17.91 -24.57
C SER A 16 0.58 18.43 -24.58
N GLU A 17 0.83 19.60 -23.98
CA GLU A 17 2.18 20.14 -23.84
C GLU A 17 3.04 19.27 -22.92
N PHE A 18 2.47 18.76 -21.82
CA PHE A 18 3.14 17.82 -20.94
C PHE A 18 3.58 16.56 -21.69
N LEU A 19 2.69 15.97 -22.50
CA LEU A 19 3.04 14.79 -23.31
C LEU A 19 4.11 15.09 -24.36
N LEU A 20 4.07 16.25 -25.03
CA LEU A 20 5.12 16.64 -25.96
C LEU A 20 6.47 16.85 -25.25
N MET A 21 6.47 17.39 -24.03
CA MET A 21 7.69 17.60 -23.27
C MET A 21 8.34 16.31 -22.78
N PHE A 22 7.56 15.26 -22.50
CA PHE A 22 8.05 14.04 -21.82
C PHE A 22 7.93 12.74 -22.63
N ASP A 23 7.12 12.69 -23.68
CA ASP A 23 6.94 11.51 -24.53
C ASP A 23 7.58 11.65 -25.92
N ASP A 24 8.07 12.85 -26.26
CA ASP A 24 8.86 13.05 -27.47
C ASP A 24 10.21 12.29 -27.35
N PRO A 25 10.55 11.41 -28.31
CA PRO A 25 11.76 10.59 -28.24
C PRO A 25 13.05 11.39 -28.50
N ASP A 26 12.96 12.53 -29.18
CA ASP A 26 14.11 13.36 -29.53
C ASP A 26 14.37 14.42 -28.44
N TRP A 27 13.32 14.97 -27.82
CA TRP A 27 13.41 16.11 -26.88
C TRP A 27 12.98 15.77 -25.44
N GLY A 28 12.06 14.81 -25.26
CA GLY A 28 11.47 14.43 -23.97
C GLY A 28 11.97 13.08 -23.41
N PHE A 29 12.94 12.45 -24.07
CA PHE A 29 13.49 11.14 -23.73
C PHE A 29 12.48 9.96 -23.78
N GLY A 30 11.26 10.17 -24.31
CA GLY A 30 10.22 9.12 -24.44
C GLY A 30 9.86 8.43 -23.11
N ILE A 31 9.87 9.18 -22.00
CA ILE A 31 9.87 8.59 -20.65
C ILE A 31 8.51 8.08 -20.20
N MET A 32 7.40 8.50 -20.84
CA MET A 32 6.06 8.18 -20.35
C MET A 32 5.82 6.67 -20.29
N SER A 33 6.30 5.93 -21.28
CA SER A 33 6.19 4.45 -21.27
C SER A 33 6.94 3.81 -20.09
N SER A 34 8.08 4.38 -19.71
CA SER A 34 8.89 3.92 -18.58
C SER A 34 8.24 4.34 -17.25
N LEU A 35 7.72 5.55 -17.15
CA LEU A 35 6.95 6.01 -15.98
C LEU A 35 5.73 5.14 -15.76
N VAL A 36 4.96 4.82 -16.80
CA VAL A 36 3.81 3.90 -16.70
C VAL A 36 4.25 2.51 -16.22
N LYS A 37 5.38 1.98 -16.70
CA LYS A 37 5.91 0.69 -16.23
C LYS A 37 6.37 0.75 -14.79
N LEU A 38 7.02 1.83 -14.37
CA LEU A 38 7.44 2.05 -12.99
C LEU A 38 6.22 2.23 -12.07
N GLU A 39 5.25 3.06 -12.45
CA GLU A 39 3.98 3.20 -11.75
C GLU A 39 3.17 1.92 -11.73
N THR A 40 3.36 1.00 -12.69
CA THR A 40 2.72 -0.31 -12.70
C THR A 40 3.49 -1.30 -11.81
N GLY A 41 4.82 -1.22 -11.79
CA GLY A 41 5.71 -2.05 -10.97
C GLY A 41 5.74 -1.68 -9.49
N ASP A 42 5.60 -0.39 -9.16
CA ASP A 42 5.46 0.15 -7.80
C ASP A 42 4.14 -0.32 -7.13
N ARG A 43 3.26 -0.93 -7.92
CA ARG A 43 1.98 -1.53 -7.49
C ARG A 43 2.17 -2.96 -7.01
N THR A 44 3.03 -3.17 -6.02
CA THR A 44 2.67 -4.12 -4.94
C THR A 44 1.48 -3.55 -4.14
N ARG A 45 0.43 -3.13 -4.84
CA ARG A 45 -0.87 -2.85 -4.24
C ARG A 45 -1.28 -4.14 -3.60
N HIS A 46 -1.62 -4.08 -2.33
CA HIS A 46 -2.23 -5.20 -1.63
C HIS A 46 -3.66 -5.41 -2.14
N GLY A 47 -3.84 -5.54 -3.46
CA GLY A 47 -5.11 -5.58 -4.15
C GLY A 47 -6.04 -4.43 -3.75
N ARG A 48 -7.13 -4.79 -3.06
CA ARG A 48 -8.25 -3.92 -2.65
C ARG A 48 -8.11 -3.27 -1.27
N TYR A 49 -6.97 -3.43 -0.58
CA TYR A 49 -6.82 -2.89 0.78
C TYR A 49 -6.53 -1.38 0.76
N ALA A 50 -7.35 -0.63 1.50
CA ALA A 50 -7.16 0.79 1.76
C ALA A 50 -6.71 1.03 3.20
N CYS A 51 -5.95 2.10 3.42
CA CYS A 51 -5.53 2.52 4.75
C CYS A 51 -6.76 2.94 5.58
N SER A 52 -6.90 2.41 6.78
CA SER A 52 -8.03 2.70 7.66
C SER A 52 -8.04 4.13 8.22
N VAL A 53 -6.91 4.85 8.11
CA VAL A 53 -6.78 6.25 8.53
C VAL A 53 -6.99 7.21 7.35
N CYS A 54 -6.07 7.23 6.38
CA CYS A 54 -6.13 8.18 5.27
C CYS A 54 -7.07 7.77 4.12
N ARG A 55 -7.63 6.55 4.16
CA ARG A 55 -8.54 5.99 3.16
C ARG A 55 -7.95 5.77 1.76
N TYR A 56 -6.70 6.14 1.51
CA TYR A 56 -6.02 5.84 0.26
C TYR A 56 -5.69 4.35 0.10
N PRO A 57 -5.66 3.82 -1.13
CA PRO A 57 -5.13 2.49 -1.41
C PRO A 57 -3.72 2.32 -0.85
N ILE A 58 -3.42 1.14 -0.28
CA ILE A 58 -2.09 0.87 0.26
C ILE A 58 -1.15 0.47 -0.89
N ILE A 59 -0.08 1.24 -1.05
CA ILE A 59 1.03 1.03 -1.99
C ILE A 59 2.29 0.76 -1.16
N GLY A 60 3.12 -0.20 -1.58
CA GLY A 60 4.25 -0.68 -0.79
C GLY A 60 3.79 -1.44 0.46
N SER A 61 4.55 -1.32 1.56
CA SER A 61 4.28 -2.06 2.81
C SER A 61 2.88 -1.82 3.39
N ARG A 62 2.21 -2.92 3.74
CA ARG A 62 0.97 -2.94 4.51
C ARG A 62 1.19 -3.43 5.92
N PHE A 63 0.80 -2.61 6.89
CA PHE A 63 0.80 -2.95 8.30
C PHE A 63 -0.60 -3.38 8.71
N LYS A 64 -0.83 -4.68 8.85
CA LYS A 64 -2.11 -5.24 9.30
C LYS A 64 -2.09 -5.42 10.81
N GLU A 65 -3.05 -4.81 11.50
CA GLU A 65 -3.23 -5.04 12.93
C GLU A 65 -3.87 -6.43 13.15
N MET A 66 -3.38 -7.17 14.13
CA MET A 66 -3.70 -8.60 14.27
C MET A 66 -4.97 -8.89 15.08
N LYS A 67 -5.46 -7.96 15.90
CA LYS A 67 -6.66 -8.13 16.73
C LYS A 67 -7.94 -7.62 16.05
N SER A 68 -7.93 -6.37 15.62
CA SER A 68 -9.00 -5.62 14.95
C SER A 68 -8.91 -5.64 13.42
N HIS A 69 -7.84 -6.21 12.85
CA HIS A 69 -7.71 -6.51 11.42
C HIS A 69 -7.73 -5.30 10.46
N PHE A 70 -7.63 -4.08 10.98
CA PHE A 70 -7.46 -2.88 10.16
C PHE A 70 -6.07 -2.85 9.53
N SER A 71 -5.88 -2.02 8.50
CA SER A 71 -4.61 -1.94 7.79
C SER A 71 -4.17 -0.49 7.62
N LEU A 72 -2.88 -0.24 7.78
CA LEU A 72 -2.28 1.07 7.60
C LEU A 72 -1.26 1.01 6.46
N CYS A 73 -1.16 2.12 5.73
CA CYS A 73 0.02 2.37 4.88
C CYS A 73 1.22 2.74 5.76
N ASN A 74 2.42 2.67 5.17
CA ASN A 74 3.67 3.03 5.83
C ASN A 74 3.59 4.40 6.54
N GLN A 75 3.12 5.43 5.85
CA GLN A 75 3.05 6.78 6.42
C GLN A 75 2.21 6.85 7.70
N CYS A 76 0.99 6.31 7.67
CA CYS A 76 0.11 6.34 8.85
C CYS A 76 0.67 5.49 10.01
N TYR A 77 1.32 4.36 9.69
CA TYR A 77 1.96 3.51 10.70
C TYR A 77 3.15 4.23 11.36
N SER A 78 4.07 4.81 10.58
CA SER A 78 5.24 5.54 11.09
C SER A 78 4.86 6.77 11.92
N GLU A 79 3.74 7.42 11.60
CA GLU A 79 3.21 8.54 12.38
C GLU A 79 2.42 8.10 13.63
N GLY A 80 2.30 6.80 13.88
CA GLY A 80 1.53 6.27 15.02
C GLY A 80 0.02 6.52 14.92
N LYS A 81 -0.49 6.79 13.71
CA LYS A 81 -1.92 7.07 13.50
C LYS A 81 -2.71 5.76 13.51
N VAL A 82 -3.75 5.73 14.34
CA VAL A 82 -4.68 4.60 14.46
C VAL A 82 -6.12 5.10 14.34
N PRO A 83 -7.04 4.32 13.74
CA PRO A 83 -8.43 4.72 13.67
C PRO A 83 -9.02 4.85 15.08
N SER A 84 -9.74 5.94 15.35
CA SER A 84 -10.35 6.21 16.66
C SER A 84 -11.32 5.13 17.12
N THR A 85 -11.97 4.43 16.17
CA THR A 85 -12.90 3.34 16.43
C THR A 85 -12.24 2.09 17.03
N PHE A 86 -10.92 1.96 16.91
CA PHE A 86 -10.17 0.79 17.38
C PHE A 86 -9.14 1.15 18.46
N LYS A 87 -9.37 2.23 19.20
CA LYS A 87 -8.43 2.74 20.19
C LYS A 87 -8.13 1.70 21.28
N GLN A 88 -6.87 1.30 21.38
CA GLN A 88 -6.33 0.33 22.32
C GLN A 88 -5.04 0.87 22.95
N GLU A 89 -4.67 0.30 24.10
CA GLU A 89 -3.42 0.62 24.81
C GLU A 89 -2.20 0.07 24.06
N GLU A 90 -2.30 -1.14 23.51
CA GLU A 90 -1.24 -1.78 22.76
C GLU A 90 -1.77 -2.41 21.45
N TYR A 91 -1.04 -2.18 20.37
CA TYR A 91 -1.33 -2.73 19.05
C TYR A 91 -0.25 -3.71 18.61
N ARG A 92 -0.66 -4.77 17.92
CA ARG A 92 0.28 -5.71 17.30
C ARG A 92 0.09 -5.71 15.80
N PHE A 93 1.09 -5.24 15.08
CA PHE A 93 1.08 -5.20 13.63
C PHE A 93 1.92 -6.32 13.02
N LYS A 94 1.49 -6.78 11.85
CA LYS A 94 2.28 -7.59 10.94
C LYS A 94 2.45 -6.83 9.65
N GLU A 95 3.70 -6.72 9.20
CA GLU A 95 4.03 -6.13 7.91
C GLU A 95 3.93 -7.18 6.81
N TYR A 96 3.39 -6.76 5.67
CA TYR A 96 3.42 -7.50 4.42
C TYR A 96 4.00 -6.56 3.35
N GLY A 97 5.02 -7.00 2.62
CA GLY A 97 5.60 -6.24 1.50
C GLY A 97 4.89 -6.49 0.17
N SER A 98 4.07 -7.56 0.08
CA SER A 98 3.23 -7.81 -1.09
C SER A 98 1.93 -8.55 -0.75
N GLU A 99 0.98 -8.56 -1.69
CA GLU A 99 -0.24 -9.37 -1.53
C GLU A 99 0.06 -10.87 -1.46
N SER A 100 1.09 -11.34 -2.17
CA SER A 100 1.49 -12.75 -2.18
C SER A 100 1.91 -13.24 -0.78
N GLU A 101 2.64 -12.42 -0.03
CA GLU A 101 3.02 -12.70 1.35
C GLU A 101 1.80 -12.74 2.27
N ALA A 102 0.86 -11.80 2.08
CA ALA A 102 -0.39 -11.79 2.83
C ALA A 102 -1.27 -13.01 2.54
N MET A 103 -1.24 -13.55 1.31
CA MET A 103 -1.98 -14.76 0.93
C MET A 103 -1.37 -16.04 1.50
N LYS A 104 -0.03 -16.15 1.53
CA LYS A 104 0.68 -17.29 2.15
C LYS A 104 0.25 -17.48 3.60
N ASP A 105 0.15 -16.37 4.34
CA ASP A 105 -0.26 -16.37 5.74
C ASP A 105 -1.68 -16.90 5.94
N LYS A 106 -2.63 -16.50 5.08
CA LYS A 106 -4.01 -17.00 5.12
C LYS A 106 -4.05 -18.53 4.89
N CYS A 107 -3.31 -19.04 3.91
CA CYS A 107 -3.30 -20.45 3.55
C CYS A 107 -2.73 -21.36 4.66
N LEU A 108 -1.69 -20.89 5.38
CA LEU A 108 -1.15 -21.62 6.53
C LEU A 108 -2.16 -21.70 7.68
N CYS A 109 -2.91 -20.62 7.95
CA CYS A 109 -3.95 -20.63 8.97
C CYS A 109 -5.09 -21.63 8.65
N PHE A 110 -5.46 -21.79 7.38
CA PHE A 110 -6.50 -22.76 6.99
C PHE A 110 -6.07 -24.22 7.19
N ASN A 111 -4.79 -24.54 7.02
CA ASN A 111 -4.27 -25.89 7.26
C ASN A 111 -4.14 -26.25 8.76
N LEU A 112 -4.03 -25.26 9.64
CA LEU A 112 -4.07 -25.49 11.08
C LEU A 112 -5.50 -25.68 11.60
N GLN A 113 -6.48 -24.96 11.04
CA GLN A 113 -7.88 -25.04 11.50
C GLN A 113 -8.61 -26.30 11.00
N SER A 114 -8.18 -26.94 9.92
CA SER A 114 -8.80 -28.16 9.39
C SER A 114 -8.49 -29.44 10.20
N LYS A 115 -7.59 -29.37 11.19
CA LYS A 115 -7.20 -30.51 12.03
C LYS A 115 -7.88 -30.57 13.40
N SER A 116 -8.80 -29.64 13.73
CA SER A 116 -9.44 -29.59 15.06
C SER A 116 -10.91 -30.00 15.09
N SER A 117 -11.39 -30.81 14.13
CA SER A 117 -12.77 -31.32 14.12
C SER A 117 -12.84 -32.85 14.00
N SER A 118 -12.08 -33.56 14.83
CA SER A 118 -12.25 -34.99 15.07
C SER A 118 -11.69 -35.34 16.45
N TYR A 119 -12.46 -36.10 17.24
CA TYR A 119 -12.33 -36.51 18.67
C TYR A 119 -13.13 -35.60 19.64
N ASN A 120 -14.16 -36.05 20.39
CA ASN A 120 -14.69 -37.38 20.73
C ASN A 120 -16.19 -37.32 21.14
N ASP A 121 -16.96 -38.33 20.71
CA ASP A 121 -17.89 -39.25 21.40
C ASP A 121 -18.69 -38.84 22.67
N PRO A 122 -19.87 -39.48 22.88
CA PRO A 122 -19.95 -40.82 23.49
C PRO A 122 -20.50 -41.94 22.60
#